data_AF-A0A8T6RA55-F1
#
_entry.id   AF-A0A8T6RA55-F1
#
_cell.length_a   1.000
_cell.length_b   1.000
_cell.length_c   1.000
_cell.angle_alpha   90.00
_cell.angle_beta   90.00
_cell.angle_gamma   90.00
#
_symmetry.space_group_name_H-M   'P 1'
#
loop_
_entity.id
_entity.type
_entity.pdbx_description
1 polymer ?
#
loop_
_entity_poly.entity_id
_entity_poly.type
_entity_poly.pdbx_seq_one_letter_code
_entity_poly.pdbx_strand_id
1 'polypeptide(L)'
;MMQADNVKVELEHMEIHMGDFKGSKLKLKGNATYEDLMLVLDGGKTKVRLHARNIGNVHLEKKGIRIAAMNFEINEGGNISTATGSIRLELGYDAEAWYKELWG
;
A
#
# COMPACT_ATOMS: atom_id res chain seq x y z
N MET A 1 6.93 -5.98 -14.05
CA MET A 1 6.51 -4.72 -13.43
C MET A 1 5.02 -4.60 -13.62
N MET A 2 4.26 -4.41 -12.54
CA MET A 2 2.82 -4.12 -12.61
C MET A 2 2.53 -2.69 -12.18
N GLN A 3 1.59 -2.04 -12.86
CA GLN A 3 1.21 -0.66 -12.59
C GLN A 3 -0.30 -0.47 -12.79
N ALA A 4 -0.91 0.34 -11.93
CA ALA A 4 -2.29 0.77 -12.02
C ALA A 4 -2.38 2.26 -11.65
N ASP A 5 -3.08 3.02 -12.48
CA ASP A 5 -3.28 4.46 -12.28
C ASP A 5 -4.62 4.72 -11.61
N ASN A 6 -4.75 5.89 -10.94
CA ASN A 6 -5.98 6.31 -10.28
C ASN A 6 -6.52 5.36 -9.19
N VAL A 7 -5.65 4.56 -8.59
CA VAL A 7 -5.96 3.62 -7.51
C VAL A 7 -6.27 4.40 -6.24
N LYS A 8 -7.39 4.06 -5.58
CA LYS A 8 -7.63 4.51 -4.21
C LYS A 8 -6.94 3.54 -3.26
N VAL A 9 -6.22 4.10 -2.30
CA VAL A 9 -5.53 3.36 -1.27
C VAL A 9 -6.07 3.79 0.07
N GLU A 10 -6.45 2.81 0.89
CA GLU A 10 -6.86 3.01 2.28
C GLU A 10 -5.89 2.26 3.19
N LEU A 11 -5.21 2.99 4.07
CA LEU A 11 -4.41 2.43 5.15
C LEU A 11 -5.22 2.52 6.44
N GLU A 12 -5.35 1.40 7.13
CA GLU A 12 -6.15 1.27 8.34
C GLU A 12 -5.42 0.50 9.43
N HIS A 13 -5.87 0.67 10.67
CA HIS A 13 -5.27 0.02 11.84
C HIS A 13 -3.77 0.28 11.94
N MET A 14 -3.35 1.51 11.62
CA MET A 14 -1.94 1.85 11.58
C MET A 14 -1.38 2.03 12.99
N GLU A 15 -0.24 1.39 13.22
CA GLU A 15 0.63 1.60 14.37
C GLU A 15 1.96 2.17 13.85
N ILE A 16 2.35 3.33 14.38
CA ILE A 16 3.53 4.07 13.94
C ILE A 16 4.69 3.72 14.86
N HIS A 17 5.75 3.15 14.29
CA HIS A 17 6.94 2.73 15.03
C HIS A 17 8.01 3.82 15.09
N MET A 18 8.13 4.61 14.02
CA MET A 18 9.09 5.70 13.91
C MET A 18 8.54 6.85 13.06
N GLY A 19 9.01 8.07 13.33
CA GLY A 19 8.67 9.30 12.61
C GLY A 19 7.43 10.02 13.17
N ASP A 20 7.06 11.12 12.52
CA ASP A 20 6.09 12.10 13.05
C ASP A 20 4.66 11.91 12.57
N PHE A 21 4.38 10.90 11.73
CA PHE A 21 3.01 10.60 11.33
C PHE A 21 2.17 10.23 12.56
N LYS A 22 1.09 10.96 12.83
CA LYS A 22 0.22 10.75 14.01
C LYS A 22 -1.13 10.10 13.69
N GLY A 23 -1.40 9.78 12.43
CA GLY A 23 -2.66 9.20 12.01
C GLY A 23 -2.75 7.70 12.30
N SER A 24 -3.95 7.21 12.59
CA SER A 24 -4.27 5.78 12.65
C SER A 24 -4.87 5.24 11.34
N LYS A 25 -5.20 6.15 10.41
CA LYS A 25 -5.70 5.88 9.06
C LYS A 25 -5.14 6.89 8.06
N LEU A 26 -4.98 6.49 6.80
CA LEU A 26 -4.60 7.35 5.69
C LEU A 26 -5.38 6.93 4.44
N LYS A 27 -5.94 7.90 3.70
CA LYS A 27 -6.53 7.65 2.39
C LYS A 27 -5.82 8.49 1.35
N LEU A 28 -5.43 7.87 0.24
CA LEU A 28 -4.82 8.56 -0.88
C LEU A 28 -5.35 8.01 -2.19
N LYS A 29 -5.32 8.83 -3.25
CA LYS A 29 -5.59 8.41 -4.62
C LYS A 29 -4.35 8.69 -5.43
N GLY A 30 -3.90 7.72 -6.20
CA GLY A 30 -2.62 7.82 -6.89
C GLY A 30 -2.33 6.63 -7.77
N ASN A 31 -1.04 6.41 -8.03
CA ASN A 31 -0.56 5.29 -8.83
C ASN A 31 -0.02 4.20 -7.91
N ALA A 32 -0.36 2.95 -8.20
CA ALA A 32 0.21 1.78 -7.54
C ALA A 32 1.16 1.09 -8.51
N THR A 33 2.40 0.85 -8.08
CA THR A 33 3.41 0.13 -8.85
C THR A 33 3.98 -0.99 -8.01
N TYR A 34 4.15 -2.17 -8.62
CA TYR A 34 4.88 -3.28 -8.03
C TYR A 34 6.07 -3.64 -8.93
N GLU A 35 7.27 -3.39 -8.44
CA GLU A 35 8.55 -3.60 -9.13
C GLU A 35 9.62 -3.97 -8.12
N ASP A 36 10.55 -4.86 -8.48
CA ASP A 36 11.70 -5.24 -7.64
C ASP A 36 11.35 -5.57 -6.19
N LEU A 37 10.28 -6.36 -5.99
CA LEU A 37 9.76 -6.74 -4.66
C LEU A 37 9.33 -5.55 -3.79
N MET A 38 8.97 -4.42 -4.41
CA MET A 38 8.53 -3.21 -3.75
C MET A 38 7.17 -2.77 -4.30
N LEU A 39 6.17 -2.71 -3.43
CA LEU A 39 4.92 -2.00 -3.69
C LEU A 39 5.12 -0.52 -3.38
N VAL A 40 4.90 0.34 -4.36
CA VAL A 40 4.95 1.79 -4.23
C VAL A 40 3.58 2.37 -4.53
N LEU A 41 3.06 3.19 -3.62
CA LEU A 41 1.78 3.88 -3.76
C LEU A 41 2.09 5.38 -3.77
N ASP A 42 2.01 5.99 -4.95
CA ASP A 42 2.37 7.40 -5.16
C ASP A 42 1.11 8.27 -5.24
N GLY A 43 0.79 8.94 -4.14
CA GLY A 43 -0.29 9.95 -4.06
C GLY A 43 0.19 11.38 -4.32
N GLY A 44 1.37 11.57 -4.91
CA GLY A 44 1.99 12.88 -5.12
C GLY A 44 2.79 13.36 -3.91
N LYS A 45 2.14 14.09 -3.00
CA LYS A 45 2.80 14.61 -1.78
C LYS A 45 3.09 13.53 -0.74
N THR A 46 2.28 12.48 -0.75
CA THR A 46 2.39 11.33 0.15
C THR A 46 2.71 10.09 -0.67
N LYS A 47 3.78 9.39 -0.30
CA LYS A 47 4.15 8.11 -0.91
C LYS A 47 4.20 7.03 0.14
N VAL A 48 3.72 5.84 -0.19
CA VAL A 48 3.82 4.67 0.67
C VAL A 48 4.67 3.62 -0.02
N ARG A 49 5.63 3.03 0.70
CA ARG A 49 6.49 1.95 0.17
C ARG A 49 6.44 0.74 1.07
N LEU A 50 6.18 -0.42 0.48
CA LEU A 50 6.09 -1.69 1.18
C LEU A 50 6.94 -2.74 0.44
N HIS A 51 7.98 -3.21 1.10
CA HIS A 51 8.76 -4.33 0.60
C HIS A 51 7.95 -5.63 0.74
N ALA A 52 7.98 -6.48 -0.28
CA ALA A 52 7.34 -7.79 -0.31
C ALA A 52 7.63 -8.67 0.91
N ARG A 53 8.85 -8.62 1.47
CA ARG A 53 9.21 -9.39 2.67
C ARG A 53 8.44 -8.98 3.93
N ASN A 54 7.85 -7.79 3.93
CA ASN A 54 7.04 -7.28 5.03
C ASN A 54 5.52 -7.44 4.77
N ILE A 55 5.15 -8.09 3.66
CA ILE A 55 3.76 -8.52 3.43
C ILE A 55 3.51 -9.74 4.32
N GLY A 56 2.52 -9.64 5.20
CA GLY A 56 2.05 -10.75 6.02
C GLY A 56 1.07 -11.63 5.24
N ASN A 57 -0.18 -11.15 5.11
CA ASN A 57 -1.24 -11.84 4.38
C ASN A 57 -1.83 -10.93 3.30
N VAL A 58 -2.26 -11.51 2.19
CA VAL A 58 -2.95 -10.83 1.11
C VAL A 58 -4.30 -11.49 0.86
N HIS A 59 -5.35 -10.69 0.72
CA HIS A 59 -6.71 -11.16 0.45
C HIS A 59 -7.26 -10.46 -0.78
N LEU A 60 -7.79 -11.23 -1.72
CA LEU A 60 -8.56 -10.72 -2.84
C LEU A 60 -9.96 -10.31 -2.36
N GLU A 61 -10.33 -9.05 -2.60
CA GLU A 61 -11.69 -8.53 -2.43
C GLU A 61 -12.35 -8.35 -3.82
N LYS A 62 -13.68 -8.14 -3.87
CA LYS A 62 -14.45 -8.01 -5.13
C LYS A 62 -13.90 -6.98 -6.12
N LYS A 63 -13.30 -5.88 -5.62
CA LYS A 63 -12.76 -4.77 -6.44
C LYS A 63 -11.44 -4.23 -5.90
N GLY A 64 -10.73 -5.04 -5.12
CA GLY A 64 -9.50 -4.59 -4.49
C GLY A 64 -8.73 -5.71 -3.83
N ILE A 65 -7.60 -5.33 -3.25
CA ILE A 65 -6.69 -6.25 -2.58
C ILE A 65 -6.39 -5.68 -1.20
N ARG A 66 -6.52 -6.51 -0.17
CA ARG A 66 -6.17 -6.14 1.20
C ARG A 66 -4.90 -6.85 1.62
N ILE A 67 -3.92 -6.06 2.04
CA ILE A 67 -2.59 -6.49 2.44
C ILE A 67 -2.45 -6.19 3.92
N ALA A 68 -2.18 -7.21 4.73
CA ALA A 68 -1.63 -7.03 6.07
C ALA A 68 -0.13 -6.75 5.92
N ALA A 69 0.31 -5.56 6.33
CA ALA A 69 1.63 -5.05 6.03
C ALA A 69 2.35 -4.66 7.33
N MET A 70 3.61 -5.06 7.44
CA MET A 70 4.52 -4.61 8.49
C MET A 70 5.52 -3.60 7.92
N ASN A 71 6.09 -2.76 8.76
CA ASN A 71 7.26 -1.93 8.44
C ASN A 71 7.21 -1.25 7.05
N PHE A 72 6.05 -0.70 6.66
CA PHE A 72 5.94 0.09 5.44
C PHE A 72 6.29 1.55 5.74
N GLU A 73 6.88 2.22 4.76
CA GLU A 73 7.26 3.63 4.85
C GLU A 73 6.09 4.49 4.40
N ILE A 74 5.79 5.55 5.15
CA ILE A 74 4.95 6.68 4.73
C ILE A 74 5.88 7.89 4.61
N ASN A 75 6.02 8.43 3.41
CA ASN A 75 6.78 9.65 3.14
C ASN A 75 5.81 10.79 2.85
N GLU A 76 5.77 11.79 3.73
CA GLU A 76 5.00 13.02 3.55
C GLU A 76 5.94 14.21 3.33
N GLY A 77 6.13 14.60 2.06
CA GLY A 77 6.94 15.77 1.72
C GLY A 77 8.39 15.72 2.22
N GLY A 78 8.97 14.52 2.35
CA GLY A 78 10.33 14.30 2.84
C GLY A 78 10.43 13.77 4.27
N ASN A 79 9.34 13.85 5.05
CA ASN A 79 9.28 13.26 6.39
C ASN A 79 8.89 11.79 6.27
N ILE A 80 9.75 10.90 6.78
CA ILE A 80 9.54 9.45 6.69
C ILE A 80 9.08 8.91 8.04
N SER A 81 7.96 8.19 8.01
CA SER A 81 7.48 7.36 9.12
C SER A 81 7.43 5.89 8.72
N THR A 82 7.61 5.00 9.68
CA THR A 82 7.46 3.56 9.47
C THR A 82 6.29 3.03 10.28
N ALA A 83 5.43 2.23 9.66
CA ALA A 83 4.21 1.76 10.26
C ALA A 83 3.91 0.29 9.95
N THR A 84 3.06 -0.32 10.78
CA THR A 84 2.37 -1.60 10.51
C THR A 84 0.88 -1.32 10.42
N GLY A 85 0.14 -2.11 9.64
CA GLY A 85 -1.30 -1.94 9.47
C GLY A 85 -1.86 -2.74 8.30
N SER A 86 -3.06 -2.36 7.85
CA SER A 86 -3.71 -2.92 6.67
C SER A 86 -3.69 -1.91 5.54
N ILE A 87 -3.26 -2.32 4.34
CA ILE A 87 -3.32 -1.53 3.11
C ILE A 87 -4.36 -2.15 2.19
N ARG A 88 -5.34 -1.35 1.77
CA ARG A 88 -6.34 -1.74 0.78
C ARG A 88 -6.09 -1.00 -0.53
N LEU A 89 -5.91 -1.74 -1.61
CA LEU A 89 -5.79 -1.22 -2.98
C LEU A 89 -7.12 -1.41 -3.72
N GLU A 90 -7.83 -0.34 -4.05
CA GLU A 90 -9.06 -0.39 -4.86
C GLU A 90 -8.68 -0.37 -6.35
N LEU A 91 -8.43 -1.56 -6.90
CA LEU A 91 -7.98 -1.79 -8.28
C LEU A 91 -9.13 -2.03 -9.27
N GLY A 92 -10.39 -2.02 -8.80
CA GLY A 92 -11.53 -2.27 -9.67
C GLY A 92 -11.52 -3.69 -10.23
N TYR A 93 -11.70 -3.83 -11.54
CA TYR A 93 -11.71 -5.14 -12.21
C TYR A 93 -10.32 -5.78 -12.32
N ASP A 94 -9.25 -4.99 -12.13
CA ASP A 94 -7.88 -5.48 -12.24
C ASP A 94 -7.39 -6.17 -10.97
N ALA A 95 -8.17 -6.09 -9.88
CA ALA A 95 -7.82 -6.67 -8.58
C ALA A 95 -7.51 -8.17 -8.67
N GLU A 96 -8.30 -8.93 -9.42
CA GLU A 96 -8.09 -10.38 -9.57
C GLU A 96 -6.83 -10.70 -10.36
N ALA A 97 -6.57 -9.95 -11.44
CA ALA A 97 -5.35 -10.12 -12.25
C ALA A 97 -4.10 -9.82 -11.41
N TRP A 98 -4.13 -8.69 -10.69
CA TRP A 98 -3.06 -8.31 -9.78
C TRP A 98 -2.80 -9.38 -8.71
N TYR A 99 -3.87 -9.89 -8.10
CA TYR A 99 -3.75 -10.88 -7.05
C TYR A 99 -3.08 -12.16 -7.54
N LYS A 100 -3.54 -12.68 -8.69
CA LYS A 100 -3.01 -13.92 -9.27
C LYS A 100 -1.55 -13.78 -9.70
N GLU A 101 -1.19 -12.65 -10.30
CA GLU A 101 0.18 -12.47 -10.81
C GLU A 101 1.20 -12.22 -9.70
N LEU A 102 0.84 -11.55 -8.60
CA LEU A 102 1.80 -11.23 -7.52
C LEU A 102 1.81 -12.25 -6.36
N TRP A 103 0.66 -12.87 -6.07
CA TRP A 103 0.46 -13.65 -4.84
C TRP A 103 -0.32 -14.95 -5.03
N GLY A 104 -0.71 -15.30 -6.27
CA GLY A 104 -1.49 -16.50 -6.61
C GLY A 104 -0.65 -17.73 -6.93
#